data_AF-A0A1D8GIA9-F1
#
_entry.id   AF-A0A1D8GIA9-F1
#
_cell.length_a   1.000
_cell.length_b   1.000
_cell.length_c   1.000
_cell.angle_alpha   90.00
_cell.angle_beta   90.00
_cell.angle_gamma   90.00
#
_symmetry.space_group_name_H-M   'P 1'
#
loop_
_entity.id
_entity.type
_entity.pdbx_description
1 polymer ?
#
loop_
_entity_poly.entity_id
_entity_poly.type
_entity_poly.pdbx_seq_one_letter_code
_entity_poly.pdbx_strand_id
1 'polypeptide(L)'
;MKSLIDGAYDLHVHSAPDVLPRKMDDLEMAQRIIKAGMKGYAAKSHYFCTAERAALVNQLYPECHVVGTITLNNSVGGINPSAVEMAGRAGAKIVWFPTCDGAYEQKHVFSGDANKKLPYWAQIVIQMKEEGIITPTLSVLENGKLTDNTIQVLEIIAKHKMILATAHLSHGETLALVKEAKKRNVERIIVTHVDFPTTFYTIEEQKELVALGAYMEHVYTTWATGKVDFETTLEQIKAIGADHVVLGTDLGQPAGLYPDEGLLLFAQKLVDAGIKEAEVEKMTVHNNTTLLK
;
A
#
# COMPACT_ATOMS: atom_id res chain seq x y z
N MET A 1 -22.14 -13.84 -16.75
CA MET A 1 -21.39 -12.58 -16.89
C MET A 1 -20.05 -12.75 -16.18
N LYS A 2 -18.96 -12.25 -16.76
CA LYS A 2 -17.64 -12.23 -16.13
C LYS A 2 -17.70 -11.29 -14.91
N SER A 3 -17.06 -11.66 -13.79
CA SER A 3 -16.97 -10.79 -12.61
C SER A 3 -16.14 -9.54 -12.94
N LEU A 4 -16.45 -8.38 -12.34
CA LEU A 4 -15.69 -7.13 -12.53
C LEU A 4 -14.24 -7.20 -12.00
N ILE A 5 -13.94 -8.21 -11.18
CA ILE A 5 -12.62 -8.44 -10.57
C ILE A 5 -11.95 -9.73 -11.10
N ASP A 6 -12.48 -10.33 -12.16
CA ASP A 6 -11.84 -11.50 -12.78
C ASP A 6 -10.47 -11.10 -13.36
N GLY A 7 -9.43 -11.82 -12.95
CA GLY A 7 -8.03 -11.52 -13.25
C GLY A 7 -7.41 -10.38 -12.42
N ALA A 8 -8.14 -9.75 -11.50
CA ALA A 8 -7.64 -8.62 -10.72
C ALA A 8 -6.57 -9.01 -9.71
N TYR A 9 -5.76 -8.01 -9.33
CA TYR A 9 -4.93 -8.04 -8.15
C TYR A 9 -5.43 -7.02 -7.12
N ASP A 10 -5.31 -7.35 -5.84
CA ASP A 10 -5.36 -6.38 -4.75
C ASP A 10 -3.97 -6.28 -4.10
N LEU A 11 -3.24 -5.20 -4.37
CA LEU A 11 -1.87 -5.03 -3.88
C LEU A 11 -1.81 -4.46 -2.45
N HIS A 12 -2.93 -4.38 -1.75
CA HIS A 12 -2.99 -3.81 -0.40
C HIS A 12 -3.93 -4.63 0.50
N VAL A 13 -3.50 -5.82 0.92
CA VAL A 13 -4.27 -6.70 1.81
C VAL A 13 -3.50 -6.97 3.10
N HIS A 14 -4.18 -6.96 4.23
CA HIS A 14 -3.62 -7.36 5.52
C HIS A 14 -4.18 -8.70 5.99
N SER A 15 -3.40 -9.77 5.82
CA SER A 15 -3.75 -11.14 6.19
C SER A 15 -2.90 -11.66 7.35
N ALA A 16 -3.48 -12.53 8.17
CA ALA A 16 -2.76 -13.25 9.22
C ALA A 16 -1.81 -14.32 8.63
N PRO A 17 -0.78 -14.76 9.38
CA PRO A 17 -0.34 -14.32 10.71
C PRO A 17 0.23 -12.89 10.75
N ASP A 18 -0.30 -12.03 11.62
CA ASP A 18 0.18 -10.66 11.82
C ASP A 18 0.04 -10.24 13.29
N VAL A 19 0.67 -9.14 13.70
CA VAL A 19 0.59 -8.66 15.10
C VAL A 19 -0.82 -8.21 15.44
N LEU A 20 -1.47 -7.50 14.52
CA LEU A 20 -2.87 -7.12 14.66
C LEU A 20 -3.77 -8.28 14.22
N PRO A 21 -4.85 -8.59 14.95
CA PRO A 21 -5.82 -9.60 14.53
C PRO A 21 -6.37 -9.28 13.14
N ARG A 22 -6.37 -10.28 12.25
CA ARG A 22 -6.88 -10.16 10.87
C ARG A 22 -8.11 -11.02 10.66
N LYS A 23 -8.94 -10.63 9.68
CA LYS A 23 -10.20 -11.30 9.34
C LYS A 23 -10.00 -12.73 8.84
N MET A 24 -8.87 -12.98 8.19
CA MET A 24 -8.50 -14.22 7.52
C MET A 24 -6.97 -14.39 7.57
N ASP A 25 -6.50 -15.61 7.39
CA ASP A 25 -5.09 -15.89 7.12
C ASP A 25 -4.80 -15.95 5.62
N ASP A 26 -3.52 -16.10 5.25
CA ASP A 26 -3.14 -16.20 3.84
C ASP A 26 -3.70 -17.42 3.11
N LEU A 27 -3.93 -18.54 3.81
CA LEU A 27 -4.42 -19.75 3.17
C LEU A 27 -5.89 -19.57 2.77
N GLU A 28 -6.70 -19.02 3.69
CA GLU A 28 -8.07 -18.63 3.40
C GLU A 28 -8.10 -17.55 2.31
N MET A 29 -7.23 -16.51 2.40
CA MET A 29 -7.20 -15.46 1.39
C MET A 29 -6.89 -16.01 0.00
N ALA A 30 -5.92 -16.93 -0.14
CA ALA A 30 -5.60 -17.56 -1.41
C ALA A 30 -6.79 -18.35 -2.00
N GLN A 31 -7.50 -19.13 -1.17
CA GLN A 31 -8.71 -19.85 -1.58
C GLN A 31 -9.80 -18.90 -2.09
N ARG A 32 -9.96 -17.74 -1.42
CA ARG A 32 -10.93 -16.72 -1.82
C ARG A 32 -10.56 -16.07 -3.15
N ILE A 33 -9.29 -15.71 -3.35
CA ILE A 33 -8.79 -15.17 -4.63
C ILE A 33 -9.09 -16.12 -5.78
N ILE A 34 -8.79 -17.42 -5.61
CA ILE A 34 -9.07 -18.45 -6.62
C ILE A 34 -10.57 -18.53 -6.91
N LYS A 35 -11.40 -18.60 -5.86
CA LYS A 35 -12.86 -18.68 -6.00
C LYS A 35 -13.45 -17.44 -6.69
N ALA A 36 -12.88 -16.27 -6.45
CA ALA A 36 -13.32 -15.00 -7.06
C ALA A 36 -12.86 -14.83 -8.52
N GLY A 37 -12.00 -15.71 -9.04
CA GLY A 37 -11.39 -15.57 -10.36
C GLY A 37 -10.28 -14.51 -10.41
N MET A 38 -9.88 -13.96 -9.26
CA MET A 38 -8.79 -12.99 -9.17
C MET A 38 -7.43 -13.67 -9.41
N LYS A 39 -6.43 -12.88 -9.79
CA LYS A 39 -5.09 -13.38 -10.09
C LYS A 39 -4.19 -13.47 -8.87
N GLY A 40 -4.36 -12.59 -7.88
CA GLY A 40 -3.47 -12.54 -6.73
C GLY A 40 -3.73 -11.39 -5.77
N TYR A 41 -2.90 -11.30 -4.74
CA TYR A 41 -2.93 -10.20 -3.77
C TYR A 41 -1.54 -9.96 -3.19
N ALA A 42 -1.28 -8.77 -2.64
CA ALA A 42 -0.08 -8.52 -1.85
C ALA A 42 -0.37 -8.58 -0.36
N ALA A 43 0.41 -9.40 0.34
CA ALA A 43 0.28 -9.64 1.76
C ALA A 43 1.09 -8.59 2.53
N LYS A 44 0.49 -7.46 2.90
CA LYS A 44 1.14 -6.40 3.66
C LYS A 44 1.10 -6.70 5.16
N SER A 45 2.23 -6.48 5.83
CA SER A 45 2.31 -6.33 7.28
C SER A 45 2.98 -5.00 7.59
N HIS A 46 2.53 -4.34 8.65
CA HIS A 46 3.21 -3.15 9.19
C HIS A 46 4.52 -3.51 9.92
N TYR A 47 4.71 -4.80 10.27
CA TYR A 47 5.74 -5.21 11.23
C TYR A 47 6.79 -6.12 10.63
N PHE A 48 6.41 -7.02 9.72
CA PHE A 48 7.28 -8.08 9.24
C PHE A 48 7.37 -8.12 7.71
N CYS A 49 8.47 -8.68 7.19
CA CYS A 49 8.53 -9.06 5.79
C CYS A 49 7.66 -10.29 5.54
N THR A 50 6.90 -10.29 4.45
CA THR A 50 5.94 -11.36 4.12
C THR A 50 6.37 -12.20 2.91
N ALA A 51 7.60 -12.01 2.41
CA ALA A 51 8.11 -12.73 1.23
C ALA A 51 8.13 -14.25 1.42
N GLU A 52 8.62 -14.73 2.55
CA GLU A 52 8.71 -16.17 2.84
C GLU A 52 7.32 -16.80 2.98
N ARG A 53 6.40 -16.07 3.62
CA ARG A 53 4.99 -16.47 3.77
C ARG A 53 4.30 -16.56 2.41
N ALA A 54 4.50 -15.56 1.56
CA ALA A 54 4.00 -15.56 0.18
C ALA A 54 4.56 -16.75 -0.63
N ALA A 55 5.85 -17.06 -0.48
CA ALA A 55 6.47 -18.20 -1.16
C ALA A 55 5.81 -19.54 -0.78
N LEU A 56 5.54 -19.76 0.51
CA LEU A 56 4.84 -20.96 0.99
C LEU A 56 3.40 -21.04 0.44
N VAL A 57 2.67 -19.94 0.44
CA VAL A 57 1.28 -19.92 -0.04
C VAL A 57 1.23 -20.15 -1.55
N ASN A 58 2.13 -19.53 -2.32
CA ASN A 58 2.28 -19.78 -3.76
C ASN A 58 2.58 -21.25 -4.09
N GLN A 59 3.31 -21.96 -3.21
CA GLN A 59 3.55 -23.39 -3.37
C GLN A 59 2.29 -24.22 -3.13
N LEU A 60 1.47 -23.84 -2.16
CA LEU A 60 0.24 -24.55 -1.81
C LEU A 60 -0.93 -24.24 -2.77
N TYR A 61 -0.95 -23.04 -3.34
CA TYR A 61 -2.02 -22.50 -4.19
C TYR A 61 -1.44 -21.86 -5.45
N PRO A 62 -0.88 -22.64 -6.39
CA PRO A 62 -0.20 -22.11 -7.59
C PRO A 62 -1.10 -21.30 -8.53
N GLU A 63 -2.42 -21.40 -8.40
CA GLU A 63 -3.40 -20.58 -9.13
C GLU A 63 -3.52 -19.15 -8.61
N CYS A 64 -3.12 -18.91 -7.35
CA CYS A 64 -3.11 -17.60 -6.70
C CYS A 64 -1.68 -17.06 -6.64
N HIS A 65 -1.44 -15.86 -7.18
CA HIS A 65 -0.15 -15.19 -7.02
C HIS A 65 -0.17 -14.30 -5.77
N VAL A 66 0.37 -14.82 -4.67
CA VAL A 66 0.62 -14.07 -3.44
C VAL A 66 1.92 -13.29 -3.57
N VAL A 67 1.84 -11.98 -3.35
CA VAL A 67 2.96 -11.05 -3.48
C VAL A 67 3.48 -10.70 -2.09
N GLY A 68 4.75 -11.02 -1.85
CA GLY A 68 5.45 -10.65 -0.63
C GLY A 68 5.86 -9.18 -0.60
N THR A 69 5.86 -8.57 0.58
CA THR A 69 6.21 -7.15 0.77
C THR A 69 7.08 -6.94 2.00
N ILE A 70 7.63 -5.73 2.16
CA ILE A 70 8.28 -5.24 3.38
C ILE A 70 7.89 -3.80 3.65
N THR A 71 7.59 -3.46 4.91
CA THR A 71 7.28 -2.10 5.34
C THR A 71 8.42 -1.57 6.21
N LEU A 72 8.95 -0.39 5.89
CA LEU A 72 10.14 0.21 6.51
C LEU A 72 9.84 0.92 7.84
N ASN A 73 9.18 0.22 8.76
CA ASN A 73 8.94 0.65 10.13
C ASN A 73 10.06 0.17 11.07
N ASN A 74 10.05 0.61 12.32
CA ASN A 74 11.10 0.31 13.31
C ASN A 74 11.26 -1.18 13.58
N SER A 75 10.21 -1.99 13.42
CA SER A 75 10.27 -3.44 13.58
C SER A 75 11.23 -4.15 12.61
N VAL A 76 11.57 -3.52 11.48
CA VAL A 76 12.61 -4.00 10.54
C VAL A 76 13.88 -3.13 10.57
N GLY A 77 14.02 -2.26 11.58
CA GLY A 77 15.13 -1.31 11.71
C GLY A 77 14.90 0.02 10.98
N GLY A 78 13.66 0.35 10.61
CA GLY A 78 13.30 1.58 9.90
C GLY A 78 13.67 1.53 8.43
N ILE A 79 14.13 2.67 7.88
CA ILE A 79 14.66 2.73 6.51
C ILE A 79 16.00 1.99 6.49
N ASN A 80 15.93 0.68 6.24
CA ASN A 80 17.03 -0.26 6.43
C ASN A 80 17.41 -0.95 5.10
N PRO A 81 18.52 -0.56 4.45
CA PRO A 81 18.98 -1.17 3.21
C PRO A 81 19.22 -2.68 3.32
N SER A 82 19.74 -3.16 4.45
CA SER A 82 20.03 -4.58 4.64
C SER A 82 18.75 -5.41 4.67
N ALA A 83 17.71 -4.92 5.36
CA ALA A 83 16.41 -5.59 5.39
C ALA A 83 15.77 -5.63 3.99
N VAL A 84 15.84 -4.54 3.23
CA VAL A 84 15.29 -4.48 1.86
C VAL A 84 16.05 -5.39 0.89
N GLU A 85 17.37 -5.46 0.97
CA GLU A 85 18.17 -6.37 0.14
C GLU A 85 17.85 -7.84 0.44
N MET A 86 17.65 -8.21 1.72
CA MET A 86 17.23 -9.56 2.08
C MET A 86 15.80 -9.86 1.62
N ALA A 87 14.88 -8.91 1.79
CA ALA A 87 13.50 -9.05 1.32
C ALA A 87 13.43 -9.22 -0.21
N GLY A 88 14.20 -8.44 -0.97
CA GLY A 88 14.29 -8.57 -2.42
C GLY A 88 14.81 -9.95 -2.85
N ARG A 89 15.84 -10.47 -2.17
CA ARG A 89 16.35 -11.84 -2.40
C ARG A 89 15.35 -12.92 -2.04
N ALA A 90 14.54 -12.71 -1.01
CA ALA A 90 13.45 -13.61 -0.62
C ALA A 90 12.23 -13.53 -1.55
N GLY A 91 12.22 -12.60 -2.52
CA GLY A 91 11.16 -12.47 -3.54
C GLY A 91 10.11 -11.41 -3.24
N ALA A 92 10.33 -10.52 -2.27
CA ALA A 92 9.44 -9.37 -2.07
C ALA A 92 9.35 -8.51 -3.35
N LYS A 93 8.15 -7.99 -3.64
CA LYS A 93 7.92 -7.11 -4.79
C LYS A 93 7.48 -5.71 -4.43
N ILE A 94 7.07 -5.46 -3.19
CA ILE A 94 6.66 -4.11 -2.75
C ILE A 94 7.45 -3.71 -1.52
N VAL A 95 8.06 -2.53 -1.58
CA VAL A 95 8.70 -1.86 -0.45
C VAL A 95 7.84 -0.66 -0.07
N TRP A 96 7.17 -0.77 1.07
CA TRP A 96 6.40 0.31 1.66
C TRP A 96 7.33 1.15 2.51
N PHE A 97 7.40 2.44 2.22
CA PHE A 97 8.06 3.41 3.08
C PHE A 97 7.33 3.54 4.43
N PRO A 98 7.87 4.28 5.42
CA PRO A 98 7.31 4.32 6.77
C PRO A 98 5.79 4.57 6.80
N THR A 99 5.09 3.80 7.63
CA THR A 99 3.65 3.96 7.89
C THR A 99 3.45 4.51 9.30
N CYS A 100 3.29 3.62 10.29
CA CYS A 100 2.93 3.96 11.67
C CYS A 100 4.06 4.69 12.37
N ASP A 101 5.31 4.45 11.95
CA ASP A 101 6.49 5.07 12.55
C ASP A 101 6.95 6.31 11.80
N GLY A 102 6.31 6.65 10.68
CA GLY A 102 6.61 7.87 9.92
C GLY A 102 6.36 9.11 10.77
N ALA A 103 7.30 10.07 10.75
CA ALA A 103 7.20 11.29 11.56
C ALA A 103 5.94 12.11 11.25
N TYR A 104 5.53 12.13 9.98
CA TYR A 104 4.32 12.82 9.53
C TYR A 104 3.04 12.15 10.05
N GLU A 105 2.92 10.82 9.88
CA GLU A 105 1.81 10.03 10.42
C GLU A 105 1.72 10.15 11.94
N GLN A 106 2.84 9.99 12.65
CA GLN A 106 2.91 10.10 14.10
C GLN A 106 2.42 11.46 14.60
N LYS A 107 2.88 12.55 13.97
CA LYS A 107 2.43 13.91 14.30
C LYS A 107 0.93 14.09 14.04
N HIS A 108 0.42 13.51 12.97
CA HIS A 108 -1.00 13.61 12.62
C HIS A 108 -1.87 12.79 13.59
N VAL A 109 -1.49 11.56 13.91
CA VAL A 109 -2.26 10.65 14.76
C VAL A 109 -2.23 11.07 16.23
N PHE A 110 -1.06 11.40 16.76
CA PHE A 110 -0.89 11.82 18.15
C PHE A 110 -0.92 13.35 18.28
N SER A 111 -1.93 13.99 17.70
CA SER A 111 -2.10 15.44 17.68
C SER A 111 -2.55 16.06 19.02
N GLY A 112 -2.82 15.23 20.04
CA GLY A 112 -3.34 15.66 21.34
C GLY A 112 -4.86 15.83 21.41
N ASP A 113 -5.59 15.53 20.34
CA ASP A 113 -7.06 15.52 20.34
C ASP A 113 -7.57 14.22 20.98
N ALA A 114 -8.16 14.33 22.17
CA ALA A 114 -8.70 13.20 22.93
C ALA A 114 -9.92 12.54 22.26
N ASN A 115 -10.61 13.22 21.35
CA ASN A 115 -11.77 12.69 20.64
C ASN A 115 -11.41 12.02 19.32
N LYS A 116 -10.14 12.09 18.91
CA LYS A 116 -9.69 11.50 17.66
C LYS A 116 -9.70 9.98 17.77
N LYS A 117 -10.46 9.33 16.87
CA LYS A 117 -10.41 7.87 16.73
C LYS A 117 -9.02 7.46 16.22
N LEU A 118 -8.29 6.72 17.05
CA LEU A 118 -6.95 6.26 16.71
C LEU A 118 -7.00 5.03 15.78
N PRO A 119 -6.01 4.88 14.87
CA PRO A 119 -5.86 3.65 14.10
C PRO A 119 -5.45 2.49 15.01
N TYR A 120 -5.77 1.26 14.62
CA TYR A 120 -5.52 0.06 15.43
C TYR A 120 -4.05 -0.11 15.85
N TRP A 121 -3.11 0.25 14.97
CA TRP A 121 -1.68 0.18 15.28
C TRP A 121 -1.24 1.15 16.38
N ALA A 122 -1.98 2.24 16.64
CA ALA A 122 -1.61 3.23 17.64
C ALA A 122 -1.61 2.66 19.06
N GLN A 123 -2.48 1.66 19.33
CA GLN A 123 -2.49 0.97 20.62
C GLN A 123 -1.17 0.25 20.89
N ILE A 124 -0.55 -0.35 19.87
CA ILE A 124 0.75 -1.02 20.00
C ILE A 124 1.83 0.01 20.34
N VAL A 125 1.85 1.15 19.66
CA VAL A 125 2.81 2.24 19.94
C VAL A 125 2.66 2.78 21.37
N ILE A 126 1.42 2.96 21.84
CA ILE A 126 1.13 3.41 23.21
C ILE A 126 1.65 2.38 24.23
N GLN A 127 1.31 1.09 24.04
CA GLN A 127 1.72 0.01 24.94
C GLN A 127 3.24 -0.14 25.00
N MET A 128 3.92 -0.13 23.84
CA MET A 128 5.38 -0.17 23.79
C MET A 128 6.00 0.98 24.60
N LYS A 129 5.45 2.20 24.49
CA LYS A 129 5.92 3.35 25.26
C LYS A 129 5.69 3.19 26.76
N GLU A 130 4.53 2.66 27.18
CA GLU A 130 4.21 2.36 28.58
C GLU A 130 5.16 1.30 29.16
N GLU A 131 5.61 0.36 28.34
CA GLU A 131 6.61 -0.67 28.69
C GLU A 131 8.06 -0.15 28.63
N GLY A 132 8.28 1.13 28.28
CA GLY A 132 9.61 1.73 28.20
C GLY A 132 10.38 1.41 26.91
N ILE A 133 9.73 0.82 25.91
CA ILE A 133 10.30 0.58 24.59
C ILE A 133 10.15 1.85 23.76
N ILE A 134 11.25 2.58 23.59
CA ILE A 134 11.29 3.83 22.82
C ILE A 134 11.71 3.53 21.39
N THR A 135 10.83 3.81 20.43
CA THR A 135 11.11 3.73 19.00
C THR A 135 11.18 5.14 18.39
N PRO A 136 12.18 5.45 17.54
CA PRO A 136 12.28 6.76 16.91
C PRO A 136 11.19 6.97 15.87
N THR A 137 10.83 8.23 15.61
CA THR A 137 10.06 8.56 14.41
C THR A 137 10.97 8.55 13.19
N LEU A 138 10.43 8.12 12.05
CA LEU A 138 11.19 7.91 10.82
C LEU A 138 10.88 9.01 9.81
N SER A 139 11.92 9.53 9.16
CA SER A 139 11.78 10.39 7.98
C SER A 139 12.74 9.90 6.90
N VAL A 140 12.32 10.05 5.65
CA VAL A 140 13.23 9.83 4.51
C VAL A 140 14.20 10.99 4.31
N LEU A 141 13.97 12.11 4.99
CA LEU A 141 14.77 13.32 4.91
C LEU A 141 15.57 13.56 6.19
N GLU A 142 16.79 14.05 6.00
CA GLU A 142 17.61 14.67 7.02
C GLU A 142 18.14 16.01 6.47
N ASN A 143 17.91 17.11 7.19
CA ASN A 143 18.29 18.46 6.75
C ASN A 143 17.78 18.81 5.33
N GLY A 144 16.57 18.34 4.98
CA GLY A 144 15.93 18.59 3.69
C GLY A 144 16.49 17.77 2.52
N LYS A 145 17.36 16.79 2.76
CA LYS A 145 17.91 15.87 1.76
C LYS A 145 17.57 14.44 2.10
N LEU A 146 17.46 13.57 1.10
CA LEU A 146 17.25 12.14 1.35
C LEU A 146 18.44 11.56 2.13
N THR A 147 18.16 10.69 3.10
CA THR A 147 19.19 10.01 3.88
C THR A 147 19.96 9.01 3.03
N ASP A 148 21.20 8.70 3.39
CA ASP A 148 22.01 7.69 2.69
C ASP A 148 21.33 6.31 2.66
N ASN A 149 20.63 5.96 3.74
CA ASN A 149 19.83 4.73 3.80
C ASN A 149 18.69 4.76 2.79
N THR A 150 17.98 5.88 2.66
CA THR A 150 16.91 6.03 1.66
C THR A 150 17.47 5.86 0.25
N ILE A 151 18.61 6.48 -0.03
CA ILE A 151 19.31 6.37 -1.30
C ILE A 151 19.65 4.91 -1.65
N GLN A 152 20.25 4.18 -0.71
CA GLN A 152 20.58 2.76 -0.92
C GLN A 152 19.32 1.91 -1.10
N VAL A 153 18.24 2.18 -0.35
CA VAL A 153 16.95 1.50 -0.53
C VAL A 153 16.42 1.70 -1.96
N LEU A 154 16.49 2.91 -2.51
CA LEU A 154 16.09 3.17 -3.90
C LEU A 154 16.92 2.38 -4.91
N GLU A 155 18.23 2.29 -4.71
CA GLU A 155 19.13 1.48 -5.56
C GLU A 155 18.77 -0.01 -5.51
N ILE A 156 18.44 -0.52 -4.32
CA ILE A 156 18.03 -1.92 -4.12
C ILE A 156 16.67 -2.18 -4.76
N ILE A 157 15.71 -1.26 -4.62
CA ILE A 157 14.40 -1.32 -5.29
C ILE A 157 14.60 -1.41 -6.80
N ALA A 158 15.43 -0.56 -7.40
CA ALA A 158 15.72 -0.60 -8.83
C ALA A 158 16.39 -1.93 -9.24
N LYS A 159 17.40 -2.38 -8.49
CA LYS A 159 18.15 -3.63 -8.73
C LYS A 159 17.24 -4.87 -8.77
N HIS A 160 16.32 -4.99 -7.81
CA HIS A 160 15.39 -6.15 -7.73
C HIS A 160 14.08 -5.91 -8.46
N LYS A 161 13.93 -4.75 -9.13
CA LYS A 161 12.71 -4.33 -9.83
C LYS A 161 11.48 -4.38 -8.93
N MET A 162 11.64 -3.93 -7.68
CA MET A 162 10.54 -3.83 -6.73
C MET A 162 9.71 -2.58 -6.99
N ILE A 163 8.49 -2.58 -6.48
CA ILE A 163 7.58 -1.44 -6.44
C ILE A 163 7.92 -0.60 -5.21
N LEU A 164 8.15 0.69 -5.43
CA LEU A 164 8.19 1.68 -4.37
C LEU A 164 6.76 2.08 -4.01
N ALA A 165 6.36 1.93 -2.75
CA ALA A 165 5.10 2.42 -2.23
C ALA A 165 5.36 3.51 -1.17
N THR A 166 4.83 4.72 -1.38
CA THR A 166 5.18 5.90 -0.55
C THR A 166 4.66 5.81 0.88
N ALA A 167 3.66 4.98 1.14
CA ALA A 167 2.99 4.87 2.43
C ALA A 167 2.52 6.24 2.96
N HIS A 168 2.83 6.55 4.22
CA HIS A 168 2.26 7.68 4.96
C HIS A 168 3.26 8.84 5.08
N LEU A 169 4.16 8.98 4.09
CA LEU A 169 5.08 10.10 4.02
C LEU A 169 4.34 11.42 3.77
N SER A 170 4.93 12.53 4.24
CA SER A 170 4.42 13.86 3.90
C SER A 170 4.58 14.14 2.39
N HIS A 171 3.83 15.11 1.87
CA HIS A 171 3.89 15.44 0.43
C HIS A 171 5.30 15.86 -0.02
N GLY A 172 6.01 16.62 0.83
CA GLY A 172 7.39 17.03 0.55
C GLY A 172 8.37 15.86 0.53
N GLU A 173 8.23 14.92 1.47
CA GLU A 173 9.00 13.67 1.49
C GLU A 173 8.72 12.81 0.26
N THR A 174 7.44 12.60 -0.07
CA THR A 174 7.00 11.86 -1.25
C THR A 174 7.58 12.46 -2.53
N LEU A 175 7.47 13.78 -2.72
CA LEU A 175 7.97 14.42 -3.93
C LEU A 175 9.49 14.31 -4.06
N ALA A 176 10.23 14.50 -2.97
CA ALA A 176 11.68 14.32 -2.95
C ALA A 176 12.07 12.87 -3.27
N LEU A 177 11.38 11.91 -2.66
CA LEU A 177 11.59 10.49 -2.84
C LEU A 177 11.33 10.05 -4.29
N VAL A 178 10.19 10.41 -4.87
CA VAL A 178 9.80 10.02 -6.24
C VAL A 178 10.73 10.66 -7.27
N LYS A 179 11.12 11.93 -7.10
CA LYS A 179 12.10 12.60 -7.97
C LYS A 179 13.45 11.87 -7.96
N GLU A 180 13.92 11.44 -6.80
CA GLU A 180 15.19 10.71 -6.71
C GLU A 180 15.07 9.27 -7.19
N ALA A 181 13.96 8.58 -6.90
CA ALA A 181 13.66 7.24 -7.38
C ALA A 181 13.76 7.17 -8.91
N LYS A 182 13.19 8.17 -9.61
CA LYS A 182 13.29 8.30 -11.07
C LYS A 182 14.74 8.43 -11.56
N LYS A 183 15.56 9.27 -10.92
CA LYS A 183 16.99 9.40 -11.27
C LYS A 183 17.77 8.10 -11.07
N ARG A 184 17.29 7.22 -10.20
CA ARG A 184 17.90 5.94 -9.84
C ARG A 184 17.28 4.75 -10.57
N ASN A 185 16.48 5.01 -11.60
CA ASN A 185 15.83 3.99 -12.42
C ASN A 185 14.87 3.08 -11.66
N VAL A 186 14.20 3.60 -10.61
CA VAL A 186 13.03 2.93 -10.05
C VAL A 186 11.87 3.12 -11.04
N GLU A 187 11.46 2.04 -11.68
CA GLU A 187 10.45 2.05 -12.75
C GLU A 187 9.01 1.95 -12.23
N ARG A 188 8.82 1.49 -10.99
CA ARG A 188 7.52 1.10 -10.44
C ARG A 188 7.26 1.88 -9.15
N ILE A 189 6.36 2.84 -9.22
CA ILE A 189 6.09 3.76 -8.12
C ILE A 189 4.58 3.83 -7.90
N ILE A 190 4.15 3.56 -6.68
CA ILE A 190 2.79 3.78 -6.20
C ILE A 190 2.84 4.90 -5.16
N VAL A 191 2.09 5.96 -5.41
CA VAL A 191 1.75 6.94 -4.37
C VAL A 191 0.52 6.42 -3.67
N THR A 192 0.71 5.97 -2.43
CA THR A 192 -0.32 5.23 -1.69
C THR A 192 -1.34 6.17 -1.07
N HIS A 193 -2.59 5.71 -0.95
CA HIS A 193 -3.65 6.39 -0.22
C HIS A 193 -3.86 7.87 -0.61
N VAL A 194 -4.03 8.17 -1.90
CA VAL A 194 -4.00 9.57 -2.36
C VAL A 194 -5.17 10.42 -1.86
N ASP A 195 -6.25 9.79 -1.39
CA ASP A 195 -7.46 10.41 -0.83
C ASP A 195 -7.65 10.18 0.67
N PHE A 196 -6.68 9.57 1.36
CA PHE A 196 -6.76 9.34 2.79
C PHE A 196 -6.44 10.62 3.59
N PRO A 197 -7.16 10.93 4.69
CA PRO A 197 -7.05 12.22 5.38
C PRO A 197 -5.63 12.66 5.78
N THR A 198 -4.76 11.72 6.14
CA THR A 198 -3.38 12.07 6.50
C THR A 198 -2.53 12.39 5.27
N THR A 199 -2.74 11.69 4.16
CA THR A 199 -1.94 11.79 2.92
C THR A 199 -2.70 12.47 1.78
N PHE A 200 -3.75 13.24 2.06
CA PHE A 200 -4.68 13.71 1.03
C PHE A 200 -3.98 14.62 0.00
N TYR A 201 -3.77 14.13 -1.22
CA TYR A 201 -3.16 14.89 -2.32
C TYR A 201 -4.21 15.58 -3.18
N THR A 202 -3.97 16.84 -3.53
CA THR A 202 -4.74 17.53 -4.55
C THR A 202 -4.54 16.88 -5.93
N ILE A 203 -5.50 17.09 -6.85
CA ILE A 203 -5.39 16.61 -8.24
C ILE A 203 -4.11 17.12 -8.92
N GLU A 204 -3.69 18.37 -8.64
CA GLU A 204 -2.48 18.94 -9.23
C GLU A 204 -1.20 18.29 -8.68
N GLU A 205 -1.13 17.99 -7.39
CA GLU A 205 -0.02 17.22 -6.81
C GLU A 205 0.05 15.81 -7.39
N GLN A 206 -1.10 15.15 -7.55
CA GLN A 206 -1.18 13.84 -8.19
C GLN A 206 -0.68 13.89 -9.65
N LYS A 207 -1.07 14.91 -10.43
CA LYS A 207 -0.55 15.11 -11.79
C LYS A 207 0.96 15.34 -11.83
N GLU A 208 1.54 16.06 -10.86
CA GLU A 208 3.00 16.21 -10.75
C GLU A 208 3.67 14.84 -10.56
N LEU A 209 3.11 13.98 -9.70
CA LEU A 209 3.65 12.65 -9.42
C LEU A 209 3.45 11.69 -10.61
N VAL A 210 2.33 11.80 -11.34
CA VAL A 210 2.09 11.07 -12.59
C VAL A 210 3.10 11.44 -13.67
N ALA A 211 3.47 12.73 -13.80
CA ALA A 211 4.52 13.16 -14.72
C ALA A 211 5.91 12.55 -14.39
N LEU A 212 6.09 12.09 -13.14
CA LEU A 212 7.27 11.34 -12.71
C LEU A 212 7.16 9.83 -12.96
N GLY A 213 6.02 9.35 -13.45
CA GLY A 213 5.77 7.94 -13.79
C GLY A 213 5.08 7.14 -12.68
N ALA A 214 4.54 7.80 -11.65
CA ALA A 214 3.86 7.13 -10.56
C ALA A 214 2.41 6.74 -10.90
N TYR A 215 1.91 5.75 -10.17
CA TYR A 215 0.50 5.35 -10.11
C TYR A 215 -0.13 5.84 -8.80
N MET A 216 -1.34 6.39 -8.86
CA MET A 216 -2.09 6.86 -7.71
C MET A 216 -2.96 5.72 -7.17
N GLU A 217 -2.78 5.36 -5.90
CA GLU A 217 -3.56 4.32 -5.26
C GLU A 217 -4.80 4.89 -4.56
N HIS A 218 -5.96 4.35 -4.92
CA HIS A 218 -7.20 4.52 -4.17
C HIS A 218 -7.59 3.19 -3.54
N VAL A 219 -7.96 3.22 -2.26
CA VAL A 219 -8.35 2.01 -1.53
C VAL A 219 -9.79 2.02 -1.07
N TYR A 220 -10.43 0.85 -1.10
CA TYR A 220 -11.82 0.66 -0.65
C TYR A 220 -12.09 1.27 0.74
N THR A 221 -11.22 1.01 1.72
CA THR A 221 -11.48 1.44 3.10
C THR A 221 -11.56 2.96 3.27
N THR A 222 -10.98 3.78 2.38
CA THR A 222 -11.00 5.24 2.54
C THR A 222 -12.44 5.77 2.49
N TRP A 223 -13.12 5.59 1.37
CA TRP A 223 -14.50 6.06 1.22
C TRP A 223 -15.50 5.17 1.96
N ALA A 224 -15.28 3.85 2.01
CA ALA A 224 -16.24 2.92 2.62
C ALA A 224 -16.37 3.09 4.13
N THR A 225 -15.37 3.70 4.79
CA THR A 225 -15.43 4.01 6.23
C THR A 225 -15.71 5.48 6.52
N GLY A 226 -16.08 6.27 5.49
CA GLY A 226 -16.43 7.68 5.62
C GLY A 226 -15.25 8.59 5.99
N LYS A 227 -14.00 8.17 5.72
CA LYS A 227 -12.83 9.04 5.90
C LYS A 227 -12.78 10.14 4.83
N VAL A 228 -13.36 9.85 3.67
CA VAL A 228 -13.60 10.78 2.58
C VAL A 228 -14.93 10.44 1.92
N ASP A 229 -15.58 11.40 1.30
CA ASP A 229 -16.75 11.15 0.46
C ASP A 229 -16.34 10.39 -0.81
N PHE A 230 -17.18 9.46 -1.26
CA PHE A 230 -16.89 8.68 -2.47
C PHE A 230 -16.75 9.58 -3.71
N GLU A 231 -17.49 10.68 -3.75
CA GLU A 231 -17.45 11.68 -4.81
C GLU A 231 -16.05 12.28 -4.95
N THR A 232 -15.31 12.47 -3.86
CA THR A 232 -13.92 12.94 -3.89
C THR A 232 -12.99 11.90 -4.52
N THR A 233 -13.10 10.63 -4.11
CA THR A 233 -12.36 9.52 -4.73
C THR A 233 -12.66 9.43 -6.22
N LEU A 234 -13.94 9.52 -6.60
CA LEU A 234 -14.38 9.45 -8.00
C LEU A 234 -13.85 10.63 -8.82
N GLU A 235 -13.86 11.85 -8.28
CA GLU A 235 -13.34 13.04 -8.94
C GLU A 235 -11.84 12.89 -9.22
N GLN A 236 -11.06 12.45 -8.24
CA GLN A 236 -9.63 12.20 -8.41
C GLN A 236 -9.36 11.13 -9.47
N ILE A 237 -10.05 9.98 -9.42
CA ILE A 237 -9.91 8.93 -10.44
C ILE A 237 -10.22 9.46 -11.85
N LYS A 238 -11.30 10.24 -12.02
CA LYS A 238 -11.66 10.82 -13.32
C LYS A 238 -10.64 11.84 -13.80
N ALA A 239 -10.09 12.65 -12.91
CA ALA A 239 -9.14 13.70 -13.26
C ALA A 239 -7.74 13.16 -13.62
N ILE A 240 -7.30 12.07 -12.96
CA ILE A 240 -6.02 11.41 -13.24
C ILE A 240 -6.11 10.46 -14.43
N GLY A 241 -7.23 9.75 -14.57
CA GLY A 241 -7.45 8.79 -15.64
C GLY A 241 -6.88 7.41 -15.32
N ALA A 242 -7.56 6.37 -15.84
CA ALA A 242 -7.32 4.97 -15.50
C ALA A 242 -5.91 4.45 -15.84
N ASP A 243 -5.14 5.13 -16.69
CA ASP A 243 -3.78 4.70 -17.06
C ASP A 243 -2.77 4.85 -15.92
N HIS A 244 -3.04 5.72 -14.94
CA HIS A 244 -2.16 6.01 -13.81
C HIS A 244 -2.82 5.80 -12.45
N VAL A 245 -3.91 5.02 -12.40
CA VAL A 245 -4.60 4.68 -11.15
C VAL A 245 -4.49 3.19 -10.87
N VAL A 246 -4.28 2.83 -9.62
CA VAL A 246 -4.42 1.45 -9.13
C VAL A 246 -5.47 1.41 -8.02
N LEU A 247 -6.31 0.37 -8.04
CA LEU A 247 -7.26 0.13 -6.95
C LEU A 247 -6.74 -0.96 -6.03
N GLY A 248 -6.87 -0.73 -4.73
CA GLY A 248 -6.64 -1.73 -3.68
C GLY A 248 -7.77 -1.70 -2.66
N THR A 249 -7.65 -2.47 -1.58
CA THR A 249 -8.66 -2.42 -0.52
C THR A 249 -8.17 -1.86 0.81
N ASP A 250 -6.92 -2.13 1.19
CA ASP A 250 -6.42 -1.94 2.56
C ASP A 250 -7.30 -2.67 3.60
N LEU A 251 -7.95 -3.78 3.18
CA LEU A 251 -8.79 -4.62 4.02
C LEU A 251 -7.99 -5.72 4.74
N GLY A 252 -8.67 -6.38 5.68
CA GLY A 252 -8.09 -7.36 6.59
C GLY A 252 -8.48 -7.14 8.05
N GLN A 253 -9.13 -6.01 8.35
CA GLN A 253 -9.64 -5.72 9.69
C GLN A 253 -10.78 -6.71 10.04
N PRO A 254 -10.87 -7.23 11.27
CA PRO A 254 -11.85 -8.27 11.62
C PRO A 254 -13.32 -7.92 11.29
N ALA A 255 -13.69 -6.66 11.52
CA ALA A 255 -15.03 -6.14 11.27
C ALA A 255 -15.28 -5.67 9.81
N GLY A 256 -14.25 -5.64 8.96
CA GLY A 256 -14.38 -5.23 7.55
C GLY A 256 -14.95 -6.33 6.67
N LEU A 257 -15.16 -6.04 5.38
CA LEU A 257 -15.42 -7.06 4.37
C LEU A 257 -14.17 -7.93 4.13
N TYR A 258 -14.35 -9.07 3.46
CA TYR A 258 -13.21 -9.73 2.86
C TYR A 258 -12.69 -8.90 1.65
N PRO A 259 -11.37 -8.90 1.36
CA PRO A 259 -10.78 -8.06 0.31
C PRO A 259 -11.37 -8.30 -1.08
N ASP A 260 -11.66 -9.54 -1.46
CA ASP A 260 -12.31 -9.86 -2.73
C ASP A 260 -13.72 -9.23 -2.83
N GLU A 261 -14.48 -9.25 -1.73
CA GLU A 261 -15.81 -8.61 -1.66
C GLU A 261 -15.69 -7.08 -1.68
N GLY A 262 -14.70 -6.53 -0.98
CA GLY A 262 -14.45 -5.08 -0.95
C GLY A 262 -14.00 -4.54 -2.31
N LEU A 263 -13.11 -5.25 -3.01
CA LEU A 263 -12.66 -4.87 -4.35
C LEU A 263 -13.81 -4.95 -5.35
N LEU A 264 -14.64 -6.01 -5.29
CA LEU A 264 -15.83 -6.13 -6.13
C LEU A 264 -16.82 -4.98 -5.88
N LEU A 265 -17.07 -4.64 -4.62
CA LEU A 265 -17.95 -3.53 -4.27
C LEU A 265 -17.38 -2.18 -4.73
N PHE A 266 -16.06 -1.98 -4.63
CA PHE A 266 -15.43 -0.77 -5.13
C PHE A 266 -15.56 -0.67 -6.66
N ALA A 267 -15.26 -1.75 -7.38
CA ALA A 267 -15.44 -1.86 -8.82
C ALA A 267 -16.88 -1.55 -9.25
N GLN A 268 -17.87 -2.17 -8.60
CA GLN A 268 -19.29 -1.94 -8.90
C GLN A 268 -19.68 -0.48 -8.68
N LYS A 269 -19.27 0.12 -7.55
CA LYS A 269 -19.62 1.51 -7.23
C LYS A 269 -19.02 2.50 -8.23
N LEU A 270 -17.83 2.23 -8.77
CA LEU A 270 -17.22 3.04 -9.83
C LEU A 270 -18.00 2.91 -11.15
N VAL A 271 -18.39 1.69 -11.53
CA VAL A 271 -19.22 1.44 -12.73
C VAL A 271 -20.57 2.14 -12.64
N ASP A 272 -21.25 2.00 -11.50
CA ASP A 272 -22.53 2.67 -11.24
C ASP A 272 -22.41 4.20 -11.30
N ALA A 273 -21.23 4.74 -10.98
CA ALA A 273 -20.90 6.17 -11.06
C ALA A 273 -20.34 6.64 -12.42
N GLY A 274 -20.41 5.76 -13.43
CA GLY A 274 -20.12 6.07 -14.84
C GLY A 274 -18.67 5.84 -15.28
N ILE A 275 -17.83 5.18 -14.48
CA ILE A 275 -16.53 4.67 -14.94
C ILE A 275 -16.77 3.44 -15.82
N LYS A 276 -16.09 3.32 -16.96
CA LYS A 276 -16.30 2.16 -17.84
C LYS A 276 -15.71 0.90 -17.21
N GLU A 277 -16.33 -0.26 -17.44
CA GLU A 277 -15.80 -1.56 -16.98
C GLU A 277 -14.34 -1.78 -17.43
N ALA A 278 -14.00 -1.39 -18.66
CA ALA A 278 -12.63 -1.48 -19.19
C ALA A 278 -11.63 -0.58 -18.44
N GLU A 279 -12.07 0.56 -17.90
CA GLU A 279 -11.24 1.42 -17.05
C GLU A 279 -11.04 0.79 -15.67
N VAL A 280 -12.07 0.17 -15.09
CA VAL A 280 -11.94 -0.62 -13.87
C VAL A 280 -10.99 -1.80 -14.06
N GLU A 281 -11.12 -2.55 -15.16
CA GLU A 281 -10.20 -3.64 -15.53
C GLU A 281 -8.76 -3.12 -15.69
N LYS A 282 -8.58 -1.95 -16.29
CA LYS A 282 -7.26 -1.31 -16.39
C LYS A 282 -6.64 -1.07 -15.00
N MET A 283 -7.40 -0.50 -14.07
CA MET A 283 -6.92 -0.11 -12.74
C MET A 283 -6.72 -1.30 -11.78
N THR A 284 -7.46 -2.41 -11.95
CA THR A 284 -7.38 -3.59 -11.07
C THR A 284 -6.54 -4.73 -11.64
N VAL A 285 -6.48 -4.88 -12.97
CA VAL A 285 -5.77 -5.97 -13.67
C VAL A 285 -4.49 -5.46 -14.31
N HIS A 286 -4.60 -4.57 -15.31
CA HIS A 286 -3.50 -4.28 -16.22
C HIS A 286 -2.39 -3.44 -15.57
N ASN A 287 -2.74 -2.42 -14.79
CA ASN A 287 -1.77 -1.57 -14.11
C ASN A 287 -1.04 -2.36 -13.02
N ASN A 288 -1.78 -3.10 -12.18
CA ASN A 288 -1.20 -3.98 -11.16
C ASN A 288 -0.30 -5.06 -11.78
N THR A 289 -0.72 -5.68 -12.89
CA THR A 289 0.10 -6.66 -13.62
C THR A 289 1.38 -6.01 -14.16
N THR A 290 1.30 -4.78 -14.66
CA THR A 290 2.48 -4.05 -15.18
C THR A 290 3.47 -3.75 -14.06
N LEU A 291 2.98 -3.32 -12.90
CA LEU A 291 3.81 -3.07 -11.71
C LEU A 291 4.50 -4.34 -11.19
N LEU A 292 3.85 -5.51 -11.33
CA LEU A 292 4.39 -6.77 -10.81
C LEU A 292 5.37 -7.52 -11.74
N LYS A 293 5.52 -7.09 -13.00
CA LYS A 293 6.38 -7.77 -14.01
C LYS A 293 7.85 -7.46 -13.82
#